data_AF-A0A0B5VQK3-F1
#
_entry.id   AF-A0A0B5VQK3-F1
#
_cell.length_a   1.000
_cell.length_b   1.000
_cell.length_c   1.000
_cell.angle_alpha   90.00
_cell.angle_beta   90.00
_cell.angle_gamma   90.00
#
_symmetry.space_group_name_H-M   'P 1'
#
loop_
_entity.id
_entity.type
_entity.pdbx_description
1 polymer ?
#
loop_
_entity_poly.entity_id
_entity_poly.type
_entity_poly.pdbx_seq_one_letter_code
_entity_poly.pdbx_strand_id
1 'polypeptide(L)' 'MSNFWVNLYKFPRFLVGVFLGFFLTTFQPIFKLLKNKKRVIIFTIIMLAIIGIGHRIINKMIGIE' A
#
# COMPACT_ATOMS: atom_id res chain seq x y z
N MET A 1 -33.46 20.52 -4.22
CA MET A 1 -32.45 19.72 -4.95
C MET A 1 -31.01 20.07 -4.62
N SER A 2 -30.66 21.33 -4.29
CA SER A 2 -29.28 21.72 -3.89
C SER A 2 -28.73 20.92 -2.70
N ASN A 3 -29.55 20.66 -1.68
CA ASN A 3 -29.13 19.92 -0.48
C ASN A 3 -28.74 18.45 -0.75
N PHE A 4 -29.35 17.80 -1.74
CA PHE A 4 -29.01 16.42 -2.13
C PHE A 4 -27.59 16.34 -2.69
N TRP A 5 -27.28 17.22 -3.65
CA TRP A 5 -25.96 17.28 -4.27
C TRP A 5 -24.87 17.65 -3.26
N VAL A 6 -25.13 18.60 -2.36
CA VAL A 6 -24.20 18.96 -1.28
C VAL A 6 -23.91 17.77 -0.35
N ASN A 7 -24.91 16.95 -0.04
CA ASN A 7 -24.71 15.79 0.81
C ASN A 7 -23.97 14.65 0.08
N LEU A 8 -24.22 14.49 -1.22
CA LEU A 8 -23.54 13.51 -2.07
C LEU A 8 -22.02 13.79 -2.14
N TYR A 9 -21.57 15.04 -2.19
CA TYR A 9 -20.14 15.37 -2.18
C TYR A 9 -19.46 15.19 -0.82
N LYS A 10 -20.21 15.18 0.29
CA LYS A 10 -19.65 14.93 1.63
C LYS A 10 -19.20 13.48 1.80
N PHE A 11 -19.91 12.55 1.17
CA PHE A 11 -19.62 11.12 1.33
C PHE A 11 -18.26 10.70 0.73
N PRO A 12 -17.90 11.06 -0.52
CA PRO A 12 -16.56 10.82 -1.05
C PRO A 12 -15.46 11.46 -0.21
N ARG A 13 -15.67 12.69 0.29
CA ARG A 13 -14.70 13.37 1.15
C ARG A 13 -14.48 12.61 2.46
N PHE A 14 -15.57 12.14 3.08
CA PHE A 14 -15.50 11.29 4.27
C PHE A 14 -14.75 9.99 3.96
N LEU A 15 -15.14 9.30 2.88
CA LEU A 15 -14.56 8.03 2.47
C LEU A 15 -13.04 8.16 2.24
N VAL A 16 -12.61 9.17 1.49
CA VAL A 16 -11.18 9.46 1.26
C VAL A 16 -10.47 9.75 2.58
N GLY A 17 -11.09 10.54 3.48
CA GLY A 17 -10.52 10.80 4.81
C GLY A 17 -10.34 9.53 5.65
N VAL A 18 -11.33 8.64 5.65
CA VAL A 18 -11.25 7.35 6.35
C VAL A 18 -10.17 6.46 5.74
N PHE A 19 -10.13 6.32 4.41
CA PHE A 19 -9.12 5.52 3.74
C PHE A 19 -7.71 6.06 4.01
N LEU A 20 -7.49 7.36 3.88
CA LEU A 20 -6.19 7.98 4.18
C LEU A 20 -5.80 7.76 5.64
N GLY A 21 -6.71 7.99 6.59
CA GLY A 21 -6.45 7.76 8.01
C GLY A 21 -6.11 6.29 8.31
N PHE A 22 -6.88 5.36 7.74
CA PHE A 22 -6.64 3.93 7.85
C PHE A 22 -5.25 3.55 7.30
N PHE A 23 -4.93 3.91 6.05
CA PHE A 23 -3.63 3.58 5.47
C PHE A 23 -2.46 4.21 6.23
N LEU A 24 -2.58 5.47 6.66
CA LEU A 24 -1.52 6.14 7.42
C LEU A 24 -1.26 5.46 8.76
N THR A 25 -2.32 5.05 9.48
CA THR A 25 -2.20 4.36 10.76
C THR A 25 -1.71 2.93 10.60
N THR A 26 -2.26 2.18 9.66
CA THR A 26 -1.84 0.80 9.34
C THR A 26 -0.39 0.73 8.88
N PHE A 27 0.08 1.71 8.09
CA PHE A 27 1.46 1.74 7.59
C PHE A 27 2.45 2.49 8.50
N GLN A 28 2.02 3.10 9.60
CA GLN A 28 2.90 3.73 10.57
C GLN A 28 4.08 2.84 11.02
N PRO A 29 3.90 1.53 11.32
CA PRO A 29 5.00 0.65 11.68
C PRO A 29 6.01 0.49 10.54
N ILE A 30 5.55 0.45 9.28
CA ILE A 30 6.42 0.34 8.10
C ILE A 30 7.32 1.58 8.01
N PHE A 31 6.76 2.78 8.16
CA PHE A 31 7.55 4.01 8.20
C PHE A 31 8.54 4.04 9.37
N LYS A 32 8.21 3.41 10.50
CA LYS A 32 9.13 3.27 11.64
C LYS A 32 10.29 2.33 11.34
N LEU A 33 10.05 1.22 10.62
CA LEU A 33 11.12 0.32 10.18
C LEU A 33 12.12 1.03 9.26
N LEU A 34 11.64 1.95 8.42
CA LEU A 34 12.45 2.70 7.47
C LEU A 34 13.38 3.75 8.11
N LYS A 35 13.22 4.09 9.40
CA LYS A 35 14.08 5.06 10.09
C LYS A 35 15.45 4.51 10.48
N ASN A 36 15.59 3.20 10.63
CA ASN A 36 16.86 2.59 11.06
C ASN A 36 17.57 1.95 9.87
N LYS A 37 18.77 2.44 9.54
CA LYS A 37 19.57 1.96 8.39
C LYS A 37 19.73 0.43 8.35
N LYS A 38 19.94 -0.24 9.48
CA LYS A 38 20.06 -1.71 9.53
C LYS A 38 18.73 -2.40 9.19
N ARG A 39 17.60 -1.87 9.68
CA ARG A 39 16.27 -2.41 9.41
C ARG A 39 15.81 -2.14 7.98
N VAL A 40 16.22 -1.00 7.40
CA VAL A 40 15.98 -0.67 5.98
C VAL A 40 16.65 -1.70 5.07
N ILE A 41 17.90 -2.09 5.34
CA ILE A 41 18.61 -3.09 4.55
C ILE A 41 17.86 -4.43 4.58
N ILE A 42 17.48 -4.89 5.79
CA ILE A 42 16.71 -6.14 5.94
C ILE A 42 15.38 -6.06 5.19
N PHE A 43 14.65 -4.95 5.34
CA PHE A 43 13.38 -4.72 4.65
C PHE A 43 13.55 -4.76 3.13
N THR A 44 14.61 -4.14 2.60
CA THR A 44 14.90 -4.09 1.16
C THR A 44 15.20 -5.48 0.61
N ILE A 45 15.98 -6.30 1.33
CA ILE A 45 16.28 -7.69 0.96
C ILE A 45 14.99 -8.52 0.88
N ILE A 46 14.11 -8.39 1.88
CA ILE A 46 12.82 -9.10 1.89
C ILE A 46 11.97 -8.67 0.69
N MET A 47 11.92 -7.37 0.39
CA MET A 47 11.16 -6.84 -0.74
C MET A 47 11.67 -7.39 -2.08
N LEU A 48 12.99 -7.40 -2.28
CA LEU A 48 13.62 -7.98 -3.47
C LEU A 48 13.33 -9.48 -3.61
N ALA A 49 13.34 -10.22 -2.50
CA ALA A 49 13.00 -11.64 -2.51
C ALA A 49 11.54 -11.87 -2.94
N ILE A 50 10.60 -11.08 -2.42
CA ILE A 50 9.18 -11.16 -2.81
C ILE A 50 9.01 -10.86 -4.30
N ILE A 51 9.65 -9.81 -4.80
CA ILE A 51 9.60 -9.45 -6.23
C ILE A 51 10.19 -10.57 -7.08
N GLY A 52 11.35 -11.12 -6.69
CA GLY A 52 12.01 -12.21 -7.42
C GLY A 52 11.16 -13.48 -7.47
N ILE A 53 10.55 -13.85 -6.35
CA ILE A 53 9.63 -15.00 -6.27
C ILE A 53 8.39 -14.73 -7.14
N GLY A 54 7.78 -13.55 -7.03
CA GLY A 54 6.61 -13.18 -7.84
C GLY A 54 6.91 -13.21 -9.34
N HIS A 55 8.05 -12.66 -9.75
CA HIS A 55 8.52 -12.70 -11.13
C HIS A 55 8.71 -14.13 -11.62
N ARG A 56 9.29 -15.01 -10.80
CA ARG A 56 9.45 -16.42 -11.15
C ARG A 56 8.11 -17.14 -11.30
N ILE A 57 7.15 -16.87 -10.41
CA ILE A 57 5.79 -17.42 -10.52
C ILE A 57 5.15 -16.97 -11.83
N ILE A 58 5.24 -15.68 -12.15
CA ILE A 58 4.69 -15.13 -13.40
C ILE A 58 5.35 -15.78 -14.63
N ASN A 59 6.67 -15.92 -14.65
CA ASN A 59 7.38 -16.58 -15.75
C ASN A 59 6.94 -18.03 -15.94
N LYS A 60 6.74 -18.77 -14.85
CA LYS A 60 6.18 -20.13 -14.90
C LYS A 60 4.76 -20.18 -15.42
N MET A 61 3.93 -19.20 -15.05
CA MET A 61 2.55 -19.12 -15.53
C MET A 61 2.46 -18.77 -17.02
N ILE A 62 3.41 -17.99 -17.54
CA ILE A 62 3.46 -17.59 -18.95
C ILE A 62 4.23 -18.61 -19.82
N GLY A 63 4.92 -19.58 -19.21
CA GLY A 63 5.67 -20.61 -19.95
C GLY A 63 6.93 -20.07 -20.63
N ILE A 64 7.51 -19.01 -20.06
CA ILE A 64 8.79 -18.41 -20.51
C ILE A 64 10.00 -19.18 -19.89
N GLU A 65 9.73 -20.14 -18.99
CA GLU A 65 10.68 -21.15 -18.51
C GLU A 65 10.43 -22.51 -19.18
#